data_AF-A0A383EMN8-F1
#
_entry.id   AF-A0A383EMN8-F1
#
_cell.length_a   1.000
_cell.length_b   1.000
_cell.length_c   1.000
_cell.angle_alpha   90.00
_cell.angle_beta   90.00
_cell.angle_gamma   90.00
#
_symmetry.space_group_name_H-M   'P 1'
#
loop_
_entity.id
_entity.type
_entity.pdbx_description
1 polymer ?
#
loop_
_entity_poly.entity_id
_entity_poly.type
_entity_poly.pdbx_seq_one_letter_code
_entity_poly.pdbx_strand_id
1 'polypeptide(L)'
;MLEEGNVLLLGAESFWKGFDAPGSALSQVILTRLPFENPNHPVLEAKAERLERDGKSPFCEMTIPTAVTRFRQGLGRLVRRRDDCGNLVILDSRI
;
A
#
# COMPACT_ATOMS: atom_id res chain seq x y z
N MET A 1 -34.29 -13.89 -0.22
CA MET A 1 -33.24 -13.25 0.58
C MET A 1 -31.95 -13.59 -0.15
N LEU A 2 -31.33 -12.65 -0.86
CA LEU A 2 -30.02 -12.91 -1.46
C LEU A 2 -29.06 -13.11 -0.29
N GLU A 3 -28.45 -14.29 -0.18
CA GLU A 3 -27.30 -14.45 0.71
C GLU A 3 -26.22 -13.50 0.20
N GLU A 4 -25.78 -12.56 1.04
CA GLU A 4 -24.67 -11.68 0.71
C GLU A 4 -23.41 -12.55 0.60
N GLY A 5 -23.10 -12.98 -0.63
CA GLY A 5 -21.92 -13.80 -0.92
C GLY A 5 -20.62 -13.05 -0.66
N ASN A 6 -19.53 -13.79 -0.45
CA ASN A 6 -18.19 -13.22 -0.32
C ASN A 6 -17.83 -12.38 -1.56
N VAL A 7 -17.51 -11.11 -1.37
CA VAL A 7 -17.13 -10.18 -2.44
C VAL A 7 -15.62 -10.09 -2.55
N LEU A 8 -15.07 -10.34 -3.73
CA LEU A 8 -13.67 -10.06 -4.05
C LEU A 8 -13.57 -8.72 -4.76
N LEU A 9 -12.74 -7.85 -4.21
CA LEU A 9 -12.47 -6.54 -4.80
C LEU A 9 -11.04 -6.51 -5.35
N LEU A 10 -10.95 -6.28 -6.66
CA LEU A 10 -9.67 -6.15 -7.36
C LEU A 10 -9.43 -4.67 -7.65
N GLY A 11 -8.33 -4.15 -7.11
CA GLY A 11 -7.97 -2.74 -7.24
C GLY A 11 -6.49 -2.57 -7.52
N ALA A 12 -6.16 -1.55 -8.32
CA ALA A 12 -4.80 -1.06 -8.48
C ALA A 12 -4.47 -0.02 -7.39
N GLU A 13 -3.38 0.73 -7.56
CA GLU A 13 -2.93 1.74 -6.58
C GLU A 13 -4.00 2.80 -6.24
N SER A 14 -4.90 3.14 -7.17
CA SER A 14 -6.02 4.06 -6.93
C SER A 14 -6.97 3.60 -5.81
N PHE A 15 -7.02 2.30 -5.56
CA PHE A 15 -7.88 1.71 -4.53
C PHE A 15 -7.45 2.10 -3.10
N TRP A 16 -6.19 2.51 -2.93
CA TRP A 16 -5.63 2.95 -1.67
C TRP A 16 -6.10 4.36 -1.29
N LYS A 17 -6.58 5.13 -2.27
CA LYS A 17 -7.05 6.51 -2.11
C LYS A 17 -8.57 6.56 -2.14
N GLY A 18 -9.20 6.41 -0.97
CA GLY A 18 -10.61 6.74 -0.79
C GLY A 18 -11.59 5.57 -0.81
N PHE A 19 -11.12 4.32 -0.87
CA PHE A 19 -12.00 3.20 -0.59
C PHE A 19 -12.30 3.10 0.91
N ASP A 20 -13.58 3.12 1.24
CA ASP A 20 -14.09 2.89 2.58
C ASP A 20 -15.07 1.71 2.56
N ALA A 21 -14.63 0.53 3.03
CA ALA A 21 -15.51 -0.56 3.43
C ALA A 21 -15.78 -0.47 4.94
N PRO A 22 -16.96 -0.03 5.38
CA PRO A 22 -17.32 -0.05 6.79
C PRO A 22 -17.64 -1.47 7.30
N GLY A 23 -17.28 -1.75 8.55
CA GLY A 23 -17.65 -2.98 9.27
C GLY A 23 -16.72 -4.18 9.05
N SER A 24 -17.22 -5.38 9.35
CA SER A 24 -16.52 -6.68 9.15
C SER A 24 -16.35 -7.06 7.67
N ALA A 25 -16.63 -6.14 6.75
CA ALA A 25 -16.69 -6.39 5.31
C ALA A 25 -15.29 -6.62 4.69
N LEU A 26 -14.22 -6.12 5.31
CA LEU A 26 -12.85 -6.36 4.85
C LEU A 26 -12.11 -7.27 5.83
N SER A 27 -12.15 -8.57 5.56
CA SER A 27 -11.49 -9.60 6.38
C SER A 27 -10.12 -10.02 5.87
N GLN A 28 -9.79 -9.69 4.61
CA GLN A 28 -8.52 -10.05 3.98
C GLN A 28 -8.04 -8.95 3.02
N VAL A 29 -6.74 -8.69 3.05
CA VAL A 29 -6.02 -7.88 2.07
C VAL A 29 -4.94 -8.74 1.44
N ILE A 30 -4.90 -8.79 0.10
CA ILE A 30 -3.85 -9.48 -0.65
C ILE A 30 -3.01 -8.43 -1.37
N LEU A 31 -1.73 -8.37 -1.04
CA LEU A 31 -0.73 -7.52 -1.69
C LEU A 31 0.09 -8.37 -2.64
N THR A 32 -0.16 -8.21 -3.93
CA THR A 32 0.61 -8.91 -4.96
C THR A 32 2.03 -8.38 -5.08
N ARG A 33 2.25 -7.09 -4.78
CA ARG A 33 3.55 -6.43 -4.74
C ARG A 33 3.59 -5.30 -3.71
N LEU A 34 4.78 -4.96 -3.25
CA LEU A 34 5.01 -3.79 -2.39
C LEU A 34 4.71 -2.47 -3.13
N PRO A 35 4.13 -1.47 -2.44
CA PRO A 35 3.59 -0.24 -3.05
C PRO A 35 4.68 0.79 -3.35
N PHE A 36 5.69 0.40 -4.15
CA PHE A 36 6.72 1.30 -4.64
C PHE A 36 6.19 2.20 -5.76
N GLU A 37 6.66 3.44 -5.79
CA GLU A 37 6.40 4.37 -6.89
C GLU A 37 7.12 3.93 -8.17
N ASN A 38 6.64 4.40 -9.32
CA ASN A 38 7.38 4.26 -10.57
C ASN A 38 8.70 5.07 -10.47
N PRO A 39 9.87 4.43 -10.51
CA PRO A 39 11.15 5.14 -10.39
C PRO A 39 11.37 6.13 -11.55
N ASN A 40 10.78 5.89 -12.71
CA ASN A 40 10.94 6.70 -13.91
C ASN A 40 9.97 7.88 -13.98
N HIS A 41 9.34 8.24 -12.85
CA HIS A 41 8.50 9.42 -12.80
C HIS A 41 9.40 10.68 -12.75
N PRO A 42 9.25 11.66 -13.66
CA PRO A 42 10.22 12.76 -13.81
C PRO A 42 10.48 13.55 -12.52
N VAL A 43 9.44 13.74 -11.69
CA VAL A 43 9.58 14.43 -10.40
C VAL A 43 10.36 13.60 -9.38
N LEU A 44 10.25 12.27 -9.42
CA LEU A 44 11.01 11.39 -8.53
C LEU A 44 12.46 11.28 -8.96
N GLU A 45 12.72 11.20 -10.27
CA GLU A 45 14.07 11.25 -10.83
C GLU A 45 14.79 12.53 -10.41
N ALA A 46 14.18 13.70 -10.60
CA ALA A 46 14.77 14.98 -10.20
C ALA A 46 15.08 15.05 -8.69
N LYS A 47 14.23 14.47 -7.84
CA LYS A 47 14.48 14.38 -6.39
C LYS A 47 15.58 13.39 -6.06
N ALA A 48 15.64 12.26 -6.76
CA ALA A 48 16.67 11.25 -6.59
C ALA A 48 18.05 11.81 -6.95
N GLU A 49 18.18 12.47 -8.10
CA GLU A 49 19.42 13.14 -8.52
C GLU A 49 19.90 14.17 -7.48
N ARG A 50 18.98 14.90 -6.86
CA ARG A 50 19.34 15.86 -5.80
C ARG A 50 19.91 15.15 -4.57
N LEU A 51 19.27 14.07 -4.12
CA LEU A 51 19.73 13.28 -2.97
C LEU A 51 21.09 12.62 -3.26
N GLU A 52 21.31 12.13 -4.47
CA GLU A 52 22.58 11.55 -4.90
C GLU A 52 23.71 12.59 -4.92
N ARG A 53 23.45 13.81 -5.41
CA ARG A 53 24.41 14.93 -5.34
C ARG A 53 24.79 15.30 -3.91
N ASP A 54 23.86 15.12 -2.98
CA ASP A 54 24.08 15.32 -1.54
C ASP A 54 24.74 14.08 -0.88
N GLY A 55 25.14 13.06 -1.65
CA GLY A 55 25.81 11.84 -1.17
C GLY A 55 24.89 10.86 -0.45
N LYS A 56 23.57 10.99 -0.61
CA LYS A 56 22.56 10.18 0.07
C LYS A 56 21.98 9.12 -0.87
N SER A 57 21.39 8.08 -0.28
CA SER A 57 20.65 7.05 -1.02
C SER A 57 19.19 7.45 -1.21
N PRO A 58 18.72 7.75 -2.44
CA PRO A 58 17.29 8.05 -2.68
C PRO A 58 16.38 6.91 -2.25
N PHE A 59 16.86 5.67 -2.35
CA PHE A 59 16.13 4.50 -1.95
C PHE A 59 15.82 4.52 -0.44
N CYS A 60 16.83 4.80 0.39
CA CYS A 60 16.67 4.86 1.85
C CYS A 60 15.92 6.12 2.29
N GLU A 61 16.22 7.27 1.69
CA GLU A 61 15.70 8.58 2.12
C GLU A 61 14.27 8.85 1.63
N MET A 62 13.85 8.26 0.50
CA MET A 62 12.59 8.59 -0.14
C MET A 62 11.76 7.35 -0.48
N THR A 63 12.33 6.37 -1.18
CA THR A 63 11.58 5.22 -1.70
C THR A 63 11.00 4.36 -0.59
N ILE A 64 11.81 3.97 0.39
CA ILE A 64 11.37 3.17 1.54
C ILE A 64 10.33 3.92 2.40
N PRO A 65 10.57 5.17 2.85
CA PRO A 65 9.59 5.92 3.64
C PRO A 65 8.23 6.09 2.93
N THR A 66 8.26 6.32 1.62
CA THR A 66 7.05 6.46 0.81
C THR A 66 6.28 5.13 0.73
N ALA A 67 6.97 4.03 0.44
CA ALA A 67 6.37 2.70 0.39
C ALA A 67 5.77 2.28 1.74
N VAL A 68 6.48 2.52 2.86
CA VAL A 68 5.98 2.24 4.21
C VAL A 68 4.73 3.05 4.52
N THR A 69 4.71 4.33 4.16
CA THR A 69 3.54 5.20 4.38
C THR A 69 2.32 4.67 3.62
N ARG A 70 2.49 4.34 2.33
CA ARG A 70 1.42 3.76 1.49
C ARG A 70 0.94 2.42 2.04
N PHE A 71 1.87 1.54 2.41
CA PHE A 71 1.56 0.24 3.01
C PHE A 71 0.70 0.39 4.27
N ARG A 72 1.09 1.29 5.19
CA ARG A 72 0.32 1.58 6.42
C ARG A 72 -1.07 2.12 6.12
N GLN A 73 -1.22 2.94 5.09
CA GLN A 73 -2.52 3.49 4.69
C GLN A 73 -3.49 2.40 4.21
N GLY A 74 -3.04 1.40 3.45
CA GLY A 74 -3.91 0.28 3.08
C GLY A 74 -4.15 -0.70 4.21
N LEU A 75 -3.17 -0.94 5.08
CA LEU A 75 -3.39 -1.75 6.27
C LEU A 75 -4.43 -1.13 7.21
N GLY A 76 -4.46 0.21 7.31
CA GLY A 76 -5.50 0.93 8.04
C GLY A 76 -6.92 0.76 7.47
N ARG A 77 -7.08 0.09 6.32
CA ARG A 77 -8.40 -0.35 5.82
C ARG A 77 -8.85 -1.65 6.45
N LEU A 78 -7.92 -2.54 6.78
CA LEU A 78 -8.14 -3.85 7.41
C LEU A 78 -8.36 -3.74 8.92
N VAL A 79 -7.57 -2.89 9.59
CA VAL A 79 -7.64 -2.70 11.05
C VAL A 79 -7.86 -1.22 11.36
N ARG A 80 -9.08 -0.86 11.76
CA ARG A 80 -9.49 0.54 12.04
C ARG A 80 -9.80 0.76 13.52
N ARG A 81 -10.32 -0.26 14.19
CA ARG A 81 -10.63 -0.30 15.62
C ARG A 81 -9.71 -1.30 16.31
N ARG A 82 -9.67 -1.24 17.65
CA ARG A 82 -8.79 -2.11 18.45
C ARG A 82 -9.21 -3.59 18.42
N ASP A 83 -10.48 -3.83 18.12
CA ASP A 83 -11.13 -5.14 18.04
C ASP A 83 -11.19 -5.70 16.61
N ASP A 84 -10.77 -4.94 15.61
CA ASP A 84 -10.73 -5.41 14.22
C ASP A 84 -9.60 -6.45 14.05
N CYS A 85 -9.90 -7.53 13.35
CA CYS A 85 -8.94 -8.56 12.96
C CYS A 85 -9.12 -8.94 11.50
N GLY A 86 -8.04 -9.42 10.87
CA GLY A 86 -8.07 -9.84 9.48
C GLY A 86 -6.72 -10.35 8.99
N ASN A 87 -6.71 -10.87 7.76
CA ASN A 87 -5.53 -11.50 7.17
C ASN A 87 -4.86 -10.55 6.18
N LEU A 88 -3.55 -10.34 6.34
CA LEU A 88 -2.70 -9.72 5.32
C LEU A 88 -1.88 -10.80 4.63
N VAL A 89 -2.09 -10.97 3.33
CA VAL A 89 -1.30 -11.90 2.50
C VAL A 89 -0.41 -11.08 1.59
N ILE A 90 0.91 -11.27 1.68
CA ILE A 90 1.88 -10.61 0.82
C ILE A 90 2.48 -11.66 -0.11
N LEU A 91 2.38 -11.43 -1.42
CA LEU A 91 2.90 -12.34 -2.46
C LEU A 91 4.20 -11.80 -3.08
N ASP A 92 4.77 -10.74 -2.52
CA ASP A 92 6.01 -10.14 -2.98
C ASP A 92 7.21 -10.87 -2.37
N SER A 93 8.06 -11.45 -3.22
CA SER A 93 9.22 -12.27 -2.78
C SER A 93 10.34 -11.49 -2.11
N ARG A 94 10.22 -10.16 -1.96
CA ARG A 94 11.19 -9.31 -1.25
C ARG A 94 10.99 -9.32 0.26
N ILE A 95 9.92 -9.94 0.76
CA ILE A 95 9.62 -10.15 2.18
C ILE A 95 9.60 -11.65 2.47
#